data_AF-A0A5B9T2A6-F1
#
_entry.id   AF-A0A5B9T2A6-F1
#
_cell.length_a   1.000
_cell.length_b   1.000
_cell.length_c   1.000
_cell.angle_alpha   90.00
_cell.angle_beta   90.00
_cell.angle_gamma   90.00
#
_symmetry.space_group_name_H-M   'P 1'
#
loop_
_entity.id
_entity.type
_entity.pdbx_description
1 polymer ?
#
loop_
_entity_poly.entity_id
_entity_poly.type
_entity_poly.pdbx_seq_one_letter_code
_entity_poly.pdbx_strand_id
1 'polypeptide(L)'
;MSAYLAFLVPIGTVLAWADGQPRPPERHRKKLSAWKTNNSSGRLIRKQDERGAGNIILPPSFMLHEVDCGGGGVIAIRIHRTFTLETSLMFTIIERPAVGSCRVFDRPGDSAELVHLAAKHEYAEEPS
;
A
#
# COMPACT_ATOMS: atom_id res chain seq x y z
N MET A 1 4.99 13.60 -4.78
CA MET A 1 4.46 13.23 -6.11
C MET A 1 2.97 12.92 -6.01
N SER A 2 2.22 13.01 -7.11
CA SER A 2 0.76 12.74 -7.12
C SER A 2 0.43 11.24 -7.01
N ALA A 3 -0.85 10.94 -6.77
CA ALA A 3 -1.37 9.58 -6.75
C ALA A 3 -1.18 8.84 -8.10
N TYR A 4 -1.26 9.55 -9.23
CA TYR A 4 -0.97 8.99 -10.55
C TYR A 4 0.48 8.48 -10.64
N LEU A 5 1.45 9.27 -10.19
CA LEU A 5 2.86 8.85 -10.19
C LEU A 5 3.11 7.70 -9.21
N ALA A 6 2.44 7.73 -8.04
CA ALA A 6 2.44 6.61 -7.10
C ALA A 6 1.88 5.34 -7.73
N PHE A 7 0.83 5.43 -8.54
CA PHE A 7 0.26 4.28 -9.24
C PHE A 7 1.19 3.69 -10.30
N LEU A 8 2.10 4.47 -10.89
CA LEU A 8 3.02 3.96 -11.90
C LEU A 8 4.23 3.19 -11.32
N VAL A 9 4.56 3.37 -10.03
CA VAL A 9 5.71 2.68 -9.44
C VAL A 9 5.50 1.16 -9.38
N PRO A 10 6.55 0.33 -9.36
CA PRO A 10 6.37 -1.12 -9.33
C PRO A 10 5.68 -1.59 -8.03
N ILE A 11 4.81 -2.61 -8.14
CA ILE A 11 4.27 -3.30 -6.96
C ILE A 11 5.43 -3.77 -6.06
N GLY A 12 5.27 -3.65 -4.76
CA GLY A 12 6.30 -3.90 -3.75
C GLY A 12 7.09 -2.66 -3.33
N THR A 13 6.93 -1.52 -4.01
CA THR A 13 7.52 -0.24 -3.59
C THR A 13 6.90 0.25 -2.28
N VAL A 14 7.71 0.73 -1.35
CA VAL A 14 7.23 1.39 -0.12
C VAL A 14 7.04 2.87 -0.40
N LEU A 15 5.83 3.36 -0.15
CA LEU A 15 5.42 4.74 -0.34
C LEU A 15 5.03 5.37 1.00
N ALA A 16 5.52 6.57 1.27
CA ALA A 16 4.92 7.47 2.24
C ALA A 16 3.76 8.23 1.59
N TRP A 17 2.73 8.57 2.34
CA TRP A 17 1.71 9.57 1.97
C TRP A 17 1.58 10.65 3.04
N ALA A 18 1.23 11.86 2.63
CA ALA A 18 1.03 13.00 3.51
C ALA A 18 -0.06 13.94 2.98
N ASP A 19 -0.80 14.58 3.88
CA ASP A 19 -1.79 15.62 3.57
C ASP A 19 -1.22 17.05 3.64
N GLY A 20 0.08 17.17 3.94
CA GLY A 20 0.79 18.45 4.04
C GLY A 20 0.48 19.24 5.31
N GLN A 21 -0.37 18.74 6.21
CA GLN A 21 -0.68 19.41 7.46
C GLN A 21 0.43 19.16 8.50
N PRO A 22 0.74 20.15 9.37
CA PRO A 22 1.72 19.97 10.43
C PRO A 22 1.21 18.97 11.48
N ARG A 23 2.13 18.20 12.06
CA ARG A 23 1.82 17.21 13.09
C ARG A 23 1.17 17.88 14.34
N PRO A 24 -0.03 17.45 14.76
CA PRO A 24 -0.67 17.98 15.97
C PRO A 24 0.12 17.65 17.25
N PRO A 25 0.07 18.50 18.29
CA PRO A 25 0.64 18.20 19.59
C PRO A 25 0.06 16.92 20.22
N GLU A 26 0.87 16.21 21.01
CA GLU A 26 0.49 14.89 21.57
C GLU A 26 -0.75 14.92 22.47
N ARG A 27 -1.00 16.05 23.15
CA ARG A 27 -2.21 16.26 23.95
C ARG A 27 -3.50 16.20 23.14
N HIS A 28 -3.47 16.48 21.84
CA HIS A 28 -4.65 16.44 20.96
C HIS A 28 -4.84 15.06 20.32
N ARG A 29 -5.00 14.01 21.15
CA ARG A 29 -5.02 12.60 20.72
C ARG A 29 -5.89 12.31 19.50
N LYS A 30 -7.13 12.84 19.46
CA LYS A 30 -8.05 12.64 18.32
C LYS A 30 -7.51 13.23 17.02
N LYS A 31 -7.02 14.49 17.07
CA LYS A 31 -6.42 15.17 15.91
C LYS A 31 -5.14 14.46 15.47
N LEU A 32 -4.30 14.06 16.43
CA LEU A 32 -3.08 13.34 16.13
C LEU A 32 -3.36 11.98 15.48
N SER A 33 -4.37 11.25 15.93
CA SER A 33 -4.78 9.98 15.32
C SER A 33 -5.22 10.19 13.87
N ALA A 34 -6.11 11.15 13.62
CA ALA A 34 -6.56 11.48 12.26
C ALA A 34 -5.40 11.94 11.36
N TRP A 35 -4.46 12.72 11.91
CA TRP A 35 -3.27 13.14 11.20
C TRP A 35 -2.37 11.96 10.84
N LYS A 36 -2.10 11.03 11.78
CA LYS A 36 -1.29 9.82 11.52
C LYS A 36 -1.90 8.98 10.40
N THR A 37 -3.22 8.85 10.40
CA THR A 37 -3.95 8.19 9.32
C THR A 37 -3.59 8.85 7.97
N ASN A 38 -3.56 10.17 7.84
CA ASN A 38 -3.21 10.81 6.56
C ASN A 38 -1.70 11.05 6.35
N ASN A 39 -0.85 10.65 7.29
CA ASN A 39 0.59 10.88 7.26
C ASN A 39 1.31 9.62 7.76
N SER A 40 1.37 8.62 6.88
CA SER A 40 1.95 7.30 7.17
C SER A 40 2.62 6.72 5.91
N SER A 41 3.01 5.46 5.95
CA SER A 41 3.70 4.78 4.86
C SER A 41 3.28 3.33 4.75
N GLY A 42 3.42 2.74 3.56
CA GLY A 42 3.07 1.35 3.34
C GLY A 42 3.63 0.81 2.04
N ARG A 43 3.66 -0.52 1.94
CA ARG A 43 4.11 -1.24 0.75
C ARG A 43 2.97 -1.35 -0.25
N LEU A 44 3.22 -0.99 -1.51
CA LEU A 44 2.26 -1.15 -2.59
C LEU A 44 2.03 -2.63 -2.87
N ILE A 45 0.85 -3.14 -2.55
CA ILE A 45 0.52 -4.57 -2.69
C ILE A 45 -0.43 -4.86 -3.84
N ARG A 46 -1.21 -3.87 -4.30
CA ARG A 46 -2.19 -4.06 -5.36
C ARG A 46 -2.40 -2.79 -6.16
N LYS A 47 -2.63 -2.96 -7.45
CA LYS A 47 -3.15 -1.94 -8.36
C LYS A 47 -4.42 -2.47 -9.00
N GLN A 48 -5.33 -1.57 -9.30
CA GLN A 48 -6.55 -1.89 -10.00
C GLN A 48 -6.84 -0.77 -10.98
N ASP A 49 -6.90 -1.11 -12.26
CA ASP A 49 -7.28 -0.16 -13.30
C ASP A 49 -8.77 0.19 -13.21
N GLU A 50 -9.17 1.15 -14.06
CA GLU A 50 -10.56 1.50 -14.22
C GLU A 50 -11.36 0.24 -14.58
N ARG A 51 -12.48 0.03 -13.88
CA ARG A 51 -13.34 -1.12 -14.12
C ARG A 51 -14.81 -0.76 -13.96
N GLY A 52 -15.65 -1.44 -14.72
CA GLY A 52 -17.09 -1.43 -14.50
C GLY A 52 -17.48 -2.25 -13.27
N ALA A 53 -18.42 -1.73 -12.49
CA ALA A 53 -19.13 -2.42 -11.41
C ALA A 53 -20.64 -2.21 -11.60
N GLY A 54 -21.28 -3.14 -12.33
CA GLY A 54 -22.66 -2.97 -12.78
C GLY A 54 -22.76 -1.77 -13.73
N ASN A 55 -23.60 -0.78 -13.36
CA ASN A 55 -23.78 0.45 -14.14
C ASN A 55 -22.83 1.60 -13.75
N ILE A 56 -21.85 1.37 -12.88
CA ILE A 56 -20.93 2.40 -12.39
C ILE A 56 -19.51 2.09 -12.86
N ILE A 57 -18.78 3.12 -13.29
CA ILE A 57 -17.34 3.04 -13.57
C ILE A 57 -16.59 3.42 -12.30
N LEU A 58 -15.72 2.54 -11.82
CA LEU A 58 -14.84 2.80 -10.68
C LEU A 58 -13.49 3.31 -11.17
N PRO A 59 -12.99 4.45 -10.65
CA PRO A 59 -11.70 4.98 -11.06
C PRO A 59 -10.56 4.04 -10.66
N PRO A 60 -9.39 4.15 -11.32
CA PRO A 60 -8.23 3.36 -10.93
C PRO A 60 -7.84 3.63 -9.47
N SER A 61 -7.34 2.59 -8.81
CA SER A 61 -6.97 2.64 -7.41
C SER A 61 -5.78 1.73 -7.11
N PHE A 62 -5.13 1.97 -5.97
CA PHE A 62 -4.06 1.13 -5.47
C PHE A 62 -4.16 0.93 -3.97
N MET A 63 -3.61 -0.18 -3.48
CA MET A 63 -3.65 -0.56 -2.07
C MET A 63 -2.24 -0.62 -1.51
N LEU A 64 -2.04 0.05 -0.37
CA LEU A 64 -0.83 -0.01 0.43
C LEU A 64 -1.09 -0.85 1.70
N HIS A 65 -0.19 -1.79 1.98
CA HIS A 65 -0.11 -2.47 3.28
C HIS A 65 0.73 -1.59 4.22
N GLU A 66 0.11 -1.06 5.27
CA GLU A 66 0.74 -0.12 6.20
C GLU A 66 1.54 -0.87 7.27
N VAL A 67 0.89 -1.82 7.94
CA VAL A 67 1.50 -2.56 9.04
C VAL A 67 0.72 -3.83 9.36
N ASP A 68 1.43 -4.84 9.83
CA ASP A 68 0.87 -6.02 10.50
C ASP A 68 0.89 -5.82 12.02
N CYS A 69 -0.28 -5.92 12.65
CA CYS A 69 -0.45 -5.81 14.09
C CYS A 69 -0.68 -7.20 14.69
N GLY A 70 0.05 -7.52 15.75
CA GLY A 70 0.02 -8.84 16.35
C GLY A 70 0.93 -8.97 17.57
N GLY A 71 0.85 -10.11 18.24
CA GLY A 71 1.66 -10.42 19.42
C GLY A 71 2.05 -11.90 19.43
N GLY A 72 3.20 -12.24 20.01
CA GLY A 72 3.66 -13.62 20.13
C GLY A 72 3.96 -14.33 18.80
N GLY A 73 4.34 -13.58 17.76
CA GLY A 73 4.61 -14.14 16.42
C GLY A 73 3.36 -14.34 15.55
N VAL A 74 2.17 -14.05 16.07
CA VAL A 74 0.90 -14.16 15.32
C VAL A 74 0.50 -12.78 14.80
N ILE A 75 0.29 -12.66 13.49
CA ILE A 75 -0.33 -11.48 12.88
C ILE A 75 -1.84 -11.59 13.08
N ALA A 76 -2.40 -10.72 13.92
CA ALA A 76 -3.84 -10.71 14.20
C ALA A 76 -4.59 -9.81 13.21
N ILE A 77 -3.99 -8.70 12.78
CA ILE A 77 -4.65 -7.68 11.95
C ILE A 77 -3.64 -7.15 10.92
N ARG A 78 -4.04 -7.10 9.64
CA ARG A 78 -3.32 -6.35 8.60
C ARG A 78 -4.02 -5.02 8.35
N ILE A 79 -3.28 -3.91 8.39
CA ILE A 79 -3.84 -2.59 8.09
C ILE A 79 -3.52 -2.25 6.63
N HIS A 80 -4.57 -2.21 5.80
CA HIS A 80 -4.48 -1.84 4.40
C HIS A 80 -5.12 -0.49 4.17
N ARG A 81 -4.65 0.20 3.13
CA ARG A 81 -5.23 1.46 2.70
C ARG A 81 -5.33 1.57 1.20
N THR A 82 -6.53 1.86 0.73
CA THR A 82 -6.83 2.05 -0.68
C THR A 82 -6.91 3.53 -1.02
N PHE A 83 -6.29 3.92 -2.14
CA PHE A 83 -6.32 5.26 -2.68
C PHE A 83 -6.84 5.23 -4.12
N THR A 84 -7.74 6.14 -4.47
CA THR A 84 -8.06 6.45 -5.86
C THR A 84 -7.02 7.42 -6.42
N LEU A 85 -6.88 7.50 -7.74
CA LEU A 85 -5.95 8.46 -8.35
C LEU A 85 -6.35 9.93 -8.17
N GLU A 86 -7.57 10.17 -7.70
CA GLU A 86 -8.14 11.50 -7.43
C GLU A 86 -7.77 12.06 -6.05
N THR A 87 -7.10 11.28 -5.19
CA THR A 87 -6.71 11.75 -3.87
C THR A 87 -5.75 12.95 -3.95
N SER A 88 -5.95 13.94 -3.08
CA SER A 88 -5.09 15.12 -2.95
C SER A 88 -3.81 14.85 -2.13
N LEU A 89 -3.66 13.63 -1.59
CA LEU A 89 -2.48 13.24 -0.82
C LEU A 89 -1.23 13.21 -1.71
N MET A 90 -0.11 13.60 -1.11
CA MET A 90 1.20 13.56 -1.75
C MET A 90 1.93 12.30 -1.33
N PHE A 91 2.52 11.62 -2.30
CA PHE A 91 3.27 10.39 -2.09
C PHE A 91 4.77 10.64 -2.23
N THR A 92 5.58 9.81 -1.58
CA THR A 92 7.05 9.80 -1.74
C THR A 92 7.55 8.35 -1.73
N ILE A 93 8.50 8.03 -2.60
CA ILE A 93 9.14 6.70 -2.60
C ILE A 93 10.12 6.63 -1.45
N ILE A 94 9.90 5.68 -0.52
CA ILE A 94 10.84 5.35 0.56
C ILE A 94 11.81 4.27 0.09
N GLU A 95 11.29 3.20 -0.52
CA GLU A 95 12.07 2.02 -0.90
C GLU A 95 11.51 1.43 -2.19
N ARG A 96 12.39 0.99 -3.10
CA ARG A 96 12.00 0.21 -4.28
C ARG A 96 12.39 -1.25 -4.09
N PRO A 97 11.62 -2.20 -4.67
CA PRO A 97 12.03 -3.61 -4.70
C PRO A 97 13.41 -3.76 -5.34
N ALA A 98 14.22 -4.67 -4.81
CA ALA A 98 15.52 -4.97 -5.37
C ALA A 98 15.38 -5.47 -6.82
N VAL A 99 16.32 -5.07 -7.67
CA VAL A 99 16.38 -5.59 -9.04
C VAL A 99 16.58 -7.11 -8.97
N GLY A 100 15.74 -7.87 -9.68
CA GLY A 100 15.75 -9.32 -9.66
C GLY A 100 14.84 -9.98 -8.61
N SER A 101 14.19 -9.22 -7.72
CA SER A 101 13.21 -9.80 -6.79
C SER A 101 11.98 -10.34 -7.52
N CYS A 102 11.43 -11.45 -7.05
CA CYS A 102 10.18 -12.04 -7.54
C CYS A 102 9.00 -11.57 -6.67
N ARG A 103 7.89 -11.23 -7.31
CA ARG A 103 6.63 -10.88 -6.65
C ARG A 103 5.74 -12.11 -6.61
N VAL A 104 5.36 -12.52 -5.41
CA VAL A 104 4.41 -13.62 -5.19
C VAL A 104 3.05 -13.03 -4.88
N PHE A 105 2.05 -13.44 -5.65
CA PHE A 105 0.67 -12.96 -5.52
C PHE A 105 -0.24 -14.06 -4.98
N ASP A 106 -1.32 -13.67 -4.30
CA ASP A 106 -2.33 -14.58 -3.75
C ASP A 106 -3.11 -15.34 -4.83
N ARG A 107 -3.27 -14.72 -6.01
CA ARG A 107 -4.04 -15.24 -7.13
C ARG A 107 -3.54 -14.62 -8.46
N PRO A 108 -3.90 -15.21 -9.61
CA PRO A 108 -3.67 -14.58 -10.92
C PRO A 108 -4.70 -13.45 -11.22
N GLY A 109 -4.30 -12.49 -12.06
CA GLY A 109 -5.19 -11.47 -12.65
C GLY A 109 -5.13 -10.08 -12.00
N ASP A 110 -5.95 -9.15 -12.49
CA ASP A 110 -5.89 -7.70 -12.18
C ASP A 110 -6.27 -7.32 -10.74
N SER A 111 -6.67 -8.30 -9.94
CA SER A 111 -7.03 -8.14 -8.53
C SER A 111 -6.08 -8.87 -7.59
N ALA A 112 -4.95 -9.35 -8.11
CA ALA A 112 -3.90 -10.00 -7.37
C ALA A 112 -3.28 -9.09 -6.29
N GLU A 113 -3.12 -9.61 -5.09
CA GLU A 113 -2.48 -8.94 -3.97
C GLU A 113 -1.10 -9.55 -3.72
N LEU A 114 -0.08 -8.69 -3.64
CA LEU A 114 1.26 -9.09 -3.29
C LEU A 114 1.28 -9.66 -1.87
N VAL A 115 1.68 -10.91 -1.75
CA VAL A 115 1.83 -11.61 -0.46
C VAL A 115 3.28 -11.57 -0.01
N HIS A 116 4.23 -11.69 -0.96
CA HIS A 116 5.65 -11.79 -0.64
C HIS A 116 6.55 -11.22 -1.74
N LEU A 117 7.67 -10.60 -1.34
CA LEU A 117 8.78 -10.24 -2.22
C LEU A 117 9.95 -11.20 -1.95
N ALA A 118 10.10 -12.19 -2.84
CA ALA A 118 11.19 -13.14 -2.75
C ALA A 118 12.45 -12.54 -3.38
N ALA A 119 13.61 -12.72 -2.72
CA ALA A 119 14.88 -12.23 -3.24
C ALA A 119 15.32 -12.96 -4.53
N LYS A 120 14.90 -14.22 -4.70
CA LYS A 120 15.16 -15.08 -5.86
C LYS A 120 13.97 -16.04 -6.07
N HIS A 121 13.83 -16.56 -7.28
CA HIS A 121 12.73 -17.46 -7.66
C HIS A 121 12.62 -18.71 -6.76
N GLU A 122 13.76 -19.23 -6.30
CA GLU A 122 13.86 -20.42 -5.42
C GLU A 122 13.18 -20.23 -4.06
N TYR A 123 12.91 -18.99 -3.63
CA TYR A 123 12.20 -18.67 -2.38
C TYR A 123 10.72 -18.32 -2.58
N ALA A 124 10.19 -18.46 -3.81
CA ALA A 124 8.80 -18.13 -4.12
C ALA A 124 7.79 -19.24 -3.72
N GLU A 125 8.27 -20.45 -3.39
CA GLU A 125 7.43 -21.64 -3.17
C GLU A 125 7.19 -22.06 -1.71
N GLU A 126 7.80 -21.40 -0.70
CA GLU A 126 7.64 -21.83 0.70
C GLU A 126 6.73 -20.90 1.52
N PRO A 127 5.47 -21.32 1.81
CA PRO A 127 4.80 -20.94 3.04
C PRO A 127 5.22 -21.91 4.15
N SER A 128 5.91 -21.39 5.17
CA SER A 128 6.09 -22.06 6.47
C SER A 128 4.77 -22.21 7.21
#